data_AF-A0A6A6VQS7-F1
#
_entry.id   AF-A0A6A6VQS7-F1
#
_cell.length_a   1.000
_cell.length_b   1.000
_cell.length_c   1.000
_cell.angle_alpha   90.00
_cell.angle_beta   90.00
_cell.angle_gamma   90.00
#
_symmetry.space_group_name_H-M   'P 1'
#
loop_
_entity.id
_entity.type
_entity.pdbx_description
1 polymer ?
#
loop_
_entity_poly.entity_id
_entity_poly.type
_entity_poly.pdbx_seq_one_letter_code
_entity_poly.pdbx_strand_id
1 'polypeptide(L)'
;MFRSSHSSALTAAATLMCPVHSCRTWKKKPPQDHSSLAPNFNTRNPIPLSIHHKHTPSSTLTLPQALFATGDILSQQAVEKTGLENHNPNRTARMALYGGLIFGPAATKWYNVLNRIQLSSPARSVAARIACDQFIFAPTNMALFLSSMAYFEGSDPKERLKRAWAPGMVNNFLLWPWVQAVNFTYVPLEHRVLVVNVVALGWNCYLSYLNSGGGKSVEAKKE
;
A
#
# COMPACT_ATOMS: atom_id res chain seq x y z
N MET A 1 -23.46 45.25 -15.62
CA MET A 1 -23.70 44.93 -14.19
C MET A 1 -23.85 43.41 -14.06
N PHE A 2 -22.73 42.70 -13.91
CA PHE A 2 -22.72 41.26 -13.63
C PHE A 2 -22.66 41.08 -12.11
N ARG A 3 -23.68 40.45 -11.52
CA ARG A 3 -23.80 40.25 -10.08
C ARG A 3 -23.50 38.79 -9.75
N SER A 4 -22.41 38.61 -8.99
CA SER A 4 -22.18 37.61 -7.94
C SER A 4 -22.35 36.13 -8.30
N SER A 5 -21.19 35.48 -8.53
CA SER A 5 -20.99 34.04 -8.42
C SER A 5 -20.30 33.79 -7.07
N HIS A 6 -20.98 33.16 -6.11
CA HIS A 6 -20.37 32.56 -4.93
C HIS A 6 -21.31 31.47 -4.38
N SER A 7 -20.69 30.39 -3.89
CA SER A 7 -21.27 29.22 -3.19
C SER A 7 -21.76 28.06 -4.06
N SER A 8 -20.84 27.16 -4.42
CA SER A 8 -21.10 25.73 -4.62
C SER A 8 -19.77 24.96 -4.63
N ALA A 9 -19.20 24.69 -3.45
CA ALA A 9 -18.00 23.83 -3.32
C ALA A 9 -17.96 23.01 -2.02
N LEU A 10 -19.10 22.81 -1.35
CA LEU A 10 -19.16 22.09 -0.07
C LEU A 10 -20.41 21.19 0.01
N THR A 11 -20.58 20.25 -0.93
CA THR A 11 -21.54 19.14 -0.78
C THR A 11 -21.17 17.94 -1.68
N ALA A 12 -20.08 17.23 -1.39
CA ALA A 12 -19.76 15.98 -2.09
C ALA A 12 -19.01 14.97 -1.19
N ALA A 13 -19.47 14.77 0.05
CA ALA A 13 -18.88 13.83 1.00
C ALA A 13 -19.90 12.88 1.66
N ALA A 14 -21.04 12.59 1.02
CA ALA A 14 -22.12 11.80 1.65
C ALA A 14 -22.80 10.77 0.73
N THR A 15 -22.09 10.15 -0.20
CA THR A 15 -22.66 9.07 -1.04
C THR A 15 -21.78 7.82 -1.07
N LEU A 16 -21.67 7.16 0.08
CA LEU A 16 -21.36 5.73 0.17
C LEU A 16 -22.37 5.08 1.13
N MET A 17 -23.65 5.16 0.76
CA MET A 17 -24.67 4.26 1.29
C MET A 17 -24.79 3.03 0.39
N CYS A 18 -24.72 1.87 1.05
CA CYS A 18 -25.12 0.55 0.55
C CYS A 18 -26.31 0.57 -0.42
N PRO A 19 -26.30 -0.28 -1.46
CA PRO A 19 -27.51 -0.89 -1.96
C PRO A 19 -27.67 -2.28 -1.31
N VAL A 20 -28.49 -2.33 -0.26
CA VAL A 20 -29.33 -3.51 0.02
C VAL A 20 -30.10 -3.82 -1.26
N HIS A 21 -29.94 -5.01 -1.83
CA HIS A 21 -30.97 -5.79 -2.55
C HIS A 21 -30.37 -7.13 -3.05
N SER A 22 -30.39 -8.16 -2.21
CA SER A 22 -30.55 -9.54 -2.69
C SER A 22 -31.17 -10.39 -1.60
N CYS A 23 -32.50 -10.44 -1.61
CA CYS A 23 -33.31 -11.32 -0.79
C CYS A 23 -33.10 -12.76 -1.27
N ARG A 24 -32.21 -13.50 -0.59
CA ARG A 24 -32.07 -14.96 -0.78
C ARG A 24 -32.59 -15.64 0.48
N THR A 25 -33.70 -16.36 0.32
CA THR A 25 -34.48 -17.03 1.35
C THR A 25 -33.62 -17.94 2.24
N TRP A 26 -33.58 -17.65 3.54
CA TRP A 26 -33.00 -18.51 4.56
C TRP A 26 -33.96 -19.66 4.89
N LYS A 27 -33.64 -20.90 4.46
CA LYS A 27 -34.22 -22.10 5.10
C LYS A 27 -33.60 -22.24 6.50
N LYS A 28 -34.45 -22.21 7.54
CA LYS A 28 -34.08 -22.51 8.92
C LYS A 28 -33.48 -23.92 9.04
N LYS A 29 -32.29 -24.05 9.61
CA LYS A 29 -31.70 -25.32 10.06
C LYS A 29 -32.20 -25.59 11.50
N PRO A 30 -32.60 -26.82 11.87
CA PRO A 30 -33.07 -27.12 13.22
C PRO A 30 -31.93 -27.03 14.26
N PRO A 31 -32.25 -26.79 15.54
CA PRO A 31 -31.26 -26.57 16.59
C PRO A 31 -30.45 -27.84 16.85
N GLN A 32 -29.12 -27.71 16.89
CA GLN A 32 -28.20 -28.79 17.30
C GLN A 32 -27.96 -28.70 18.80
N ASP A 33 -28.07 -29.84 19.45
CA ASP A 33 -27.92 -30.08 20.88
C ASP A 33 -26.54 -29.68 21.41
N HIS A 34 -26.52 -28.94 22.52
CA HIS A 34 -25.31 -28.41 23.16
C HIS A 34 -24.79 -29.38 24.22
N SER A 35 -24.33 -30.57 23.83
CA SER A 35 -23.74 -31.50 24.81
C SER A 35 -22.68 -32.44 24.23
N SER A 36 -21.69 -31.93 23.48
CA SER A 36 -20.42 -32.64 23.24
C SER A 36 -19.39 -31.79 22.48
N LEU A 37 -18.69 -30.87 23.13
CA LEU A 37 -17.52 -30.20 22.54
C LEU A 37 -16.41 -30.04 23.59
N ALA A 38 -15.81 -31.18 23.96
CA ALA A 38 -14.43 -31.17 24.43
C ALA A 38 -13.53 -30.84 23.22
N PRO A 39 -12.56 -29.92 23.32
CA PRO A 39 -11.71 -29.55 22.19
C PRO A 39 -10.72 -30.69 21.90
N ASN A 40 -11.05 -31.50 20.90
CA ASN A 40 -10.10 -32.42 20.28
C ASN A 40 -9.13 -31.60 19.42
N PHE A 41 -7.91 -31.42 19.89
CA PHE A 41 -6.80 -30.76 19.18
C PHE A 41 -6.32 -31.65 18.02
N ASN A 42 -7.10 -31.72 16.94
CA ASN A 42 -6.71 -32.41 15.71
C ASN A 42 -6.15 -31.38 14.72
N THR A 43 -4.82 -31.35 14.58
CA THR A 43 -4.02 -30.43 13.73
C THR A 43 -4.11 -30.70 12.23
N ARG A 44 -5.20 -31.31 11.75
CA ARG A 44 -5.38 -31.74 10.34
C ARG A 44 -6.18 -30.79 9.45
N ASN A 45 -6.58 -29.62 9.93
CA ASN A 45 -7.28 -28.64 9.10
C ASN A 45 -6.31 -27.52 8.72
N PRO A 46 -5.83 -27.45 7.46
CA PRO A 46 -5.13 -26.26 6.98
C PRO A 46 -6.09 -25.06 7.06
N ILE A 47 -5.55 -23.92 7.50
CA ILE A 47 -6.24 -22.63 7.57
C ILE A 47 -6.93 -22.39 6.21
N PRO A 48 -8.26 -22.22 6.14
CA PRO A 48 -8.95 -21.96 4.88
C PRO A 48 -8.65 -20.53 4.45
N LEU A 49 -7.54 -20.34 3.73
CA LEU A 49 -7.12 -19.07 3.14
C LEU A 49 -7.87 -18.81 1.81
N SER A 50 -9.19 -19.01 1.81
CA SER A 50 -10.07 -18.60 0.71
C SER A 50 -10.74 -17.27 1.04
N ILE A 51 -9.94 -16.20 1.10
CA ILE A 51 -10.47 -14.86 0.86
C ILE A 51 -10.53 -14.69 -0.65
N HIS A 52 -11.59 -15.19 -1.26
CA HIS A 52 -11.93 -14.90 -2.65
C HIS A 52 -12.52 -13.47 -2.73
N HIS A 53 -11.74 -12.46 -2.33
CA HIS A 53 -12.03 -11.09 -2.73
C HIS A 53 -11.79 -11.04 -4.22
N LYS A 54 -12.87 -11.05 -5.02
CA LYS A 54 -12.77 -10.71 -6.43
C LYS A 54 -12.25 -9.27 -6.48
N HIS A 55 -10.94 -9.11 -6.70
CA HIS A 55 -10.39 -7.81 -7.05
C HIS A 55 -11.01 -7.40 -8.38
N THR A 56 -12.04 -6.55 -8.32
CA THR A 56 -12.52 -5.84 -9.50
C THR A 56 -11.34 -5.02 -10.03
N PRO A 57 -11.03 -5.08 -11.34
CA PRO A 57 -9.85 -4.44 -11.91
C PRO A 57 -9.80 -2.92 -11.63
N SER A 58 -10.96 -2.29 -11.43
CA SER A 58 -11.06 -0.86 -11.07
C SER A 58 -10.55 -0.55 -9.65
N SER A 59 -10.74 -1.44 -8.67
CA SER A 59 -10.34 -1.21 -7.27
C SER A 59 -8.83 -1.31 -7.06
N THR A 60 -8.15 -2.06 -7.92
CA THR A 60 -6.71 -2.27 -7.86
C THR A 60 -5.90 -1.05 -8.30
N LEU A 61 -6.52 -0.15 -9.08
CA LEU A 61 -5.88 1.08 -9.55
C LEU A 61 -6.08 2.23 -8.55
N THR A 62 -7.28 2.35 -7.99
CA THR A 62 -7.66 3.51 -7.15
C THR A 62 -6.96 3.53 -5.78
N LEU A 63 -6.74 2.37 -5.17
CA LEU A 63 -6.12 2.31 -3.84
C LEU A 63 -4.64 2.76 -3.86
N PRO A 64 -3.78 2.25 -4.75
CA PRO A 64 -2.44 2.80 -4.91
C PRO A 64 -2.40 4.29 -5.23
N GLN A 65 -3.29 4.78 -6.11
CA GLN A 65 -3.38 6.21 -6.43
C GLN A 65 -3.61 7.06 -5.18
N ALA A 66 -4.61 6.69 -4.39
CA ALA A 66 -4.94 7.40 -3.15
C ALA A 66 -3.81 7.34 -2.13
N LEU A 67 -3.15 6.18 -1.97
CA LEU A 67 -2.04 6.00 -1.03
C LEU A 67 -0.82 6.87 -1.40
N PHE A 68 -0.44 6.90 -2.68
CA PHE A 68 0.68 7.72 -3.14
C PHE A 68 0.35 9.22 -3.07
N ALA A 69 -0.86 9.62 -3.48
CA ALA A 69 -1.30 11.01 -3.39
C ALA A 69 -1.34 11.51 -1.93
N THR A 70 -1.94 10.74 -1.04
CA THR A 70 -2.07 11.11 0.38
C THR A 70 -0.71 11.14 1.06
N GLY A 71 0.17 10.16 0.76
CA GLY A 71 1.54 10.16 1.28
C GLY A 71 2.32 11.41 0.84
N ASP A 72 2.17 11.84 -0.41
CA ASP A 72 2.83 13.05 -0.91
C ASP A 72 2.29 14.33 -0.26
N ILE A 73 0.97 14.45 -0.08
CA ILE A 73 0.36 15.57 0.63
C ILE A 73 0.90 15.65 2.06
N LEU A 74 0.98 14.50 2.77
CA LEU A 74 1.54 14.44 4.11
C LEU A 74 3.03 14.84 4.13
N SER A 75 3.80 14.42 3.13
CA SER A 75 5.21 14.83 3.01
C SER A 75 5.35 16.35 2.91
N GLN A 76 4.59 16.97 2.01
CA GLN A 76 4.65 18.41 1.79
C GLN A 76 4.17 19.21 3.01
N GLN A 77 3.07 18.77 3.65
CA GLN A 77 2.43 19.54 4.72
C GLN A 77 3.04 19.26 6.10
N ALA A 78 3.36 18.01 6.42
CA ALA A 78 3.82 17.62 7.75
C ALA A 78 5.35 17.55 7.88
N VAL A 79 6.07 17.14 6.83
CA VAL A 79 7.54 16.98 6.87
C VAL A 79 8.24 18.23 6.36
N GLU A 80 7.90 18.66 5.14
CA GLU A 80 8.54 19.81 4.49
C GLU A 80 7.96 21.15 4.96
N LYS A 81 6.81 21.13 5.67
CA LYS A 81 6.13 22.30 6.25
C LYS A 81 5.96 23.45 5.25
N THR A 82 5.70 23.11 4.00
CA THR A 82 5.68 24.06 2.88
C THR A 82 4.52 25.06 2.99
N GLY A 83 3.46 24.71 3.73
CA GLY A 83 2.23 25.49 3.88
C GLY A 83 1.24 25.24 2.74
N LEU A 84 -0.01 25.70 2.90
CA LEU A 84 -1.07 25.50 1.89
C LEU A 84 -0.83 26.31 0.61
N GLU A 85 -0.25 27.52 0.71
CA GLU A 85 0.02 28.39 -0.44
C GLU A 85 1.14 27.87 -1.36
N ASN A 86 2.16 27.22 -0.81
CA ASN A 86 3.28 26.69 -1.59
C ASN A 86 3.12 25.19 -1.90
N HIS A 87 1.94 24.62 -1.68
CA HIS A 87 1.67 23.23 -1.99
C HIS A 87 1.91 22.97 -3.49
N ASN A 88 2.63 21.91 -3.83
CA ASN A 88 2.96 21.54 -5.19
C ASN A 88 2.00 20.43 -5.68
N PRO A 89 0.85 20.78 -6.30
CA PRO A 89 -0.10 19.79 -6.78
C PRO A 89 0.46 18.97 -7.94
N ASN A 90 1.43 19.51 -8.70
CA ASN A 90 2.05 18.79 -9.81
C ASN A 90 2.88 17.60 -9.31
N ARG A 91 3.56 17.74 -8.15
CA ARG A 91 4.25 16.62 -7.49
C ARG A 91 3.27 15.55 -7.03
N THR A 92 2.17 15.93 -6.39
CA THR A 92 1.12 15.00 -5.95
C THR A 92 0.48 14.29 -7.13
N ALA A 93 0.22 15.00 -8.23
CA ALA A 93 -0.31 14.41 -9.46
C ALA A 93 0.64 13.37 -10.05
N ARG A 94 1.96 13.65 -10.11
CA ARG A 94 2.96 12.67 -10.57
C ARG A 94 3.02 11.43 -9.68
N MET A 95 2.99 11.60 -8.36
CA MET A 95 2.94 10.49 -7.39
C MET A 95 1.67 9.63 -7.59
N ALA A 96 0.52 10.28 -7.75
CA ALA A 96 -0.76 9.61 -7.99
C ALA A 96 -0.75 8.84 -9.32
N LEU A 97 -0.25 9.46 -10.39
CA LEU A 97 -0.12 8.83 -11.72
C LEU A 97 0.78 7.60 -11.67
N TYR A 98 1.91 7.68 -10.97
CA TYR A 98 2.78 6.52 -10.76
C TYR A 98 2.06 5.41 -10.00
N GLY A 99 1.40 5.73 -8.88
CA GLY A 99 0.65 4.77 -8.08
C GLY A 99 -0.38 4.00 -8.91
N GLY A 100 -1.14 4.71 -9.75
CA GLY A 100 -2.21 4.11 -10.55
C GLY A 100 -1.78 3.43 -11.83
N LEU A 101 -0.95 4.10 -12.64
CA LEU A 101 -0.67 3.64 -14.00
C LEU A 101 0.55 2.72 -14.07
N ILE A 102 1.50 2.88 -13.15
CA ILE A 102 2.74 2.10 -13.16
C ILE A 102 2.69 1.05 -12.05
N PHE A 103 2.56 1.48 -10.80
CA PHE A 103 2.65 0.59 -9.65
C PHE A 103 1.46 -0.38 -9.56
N GLY A 104 0.22 0.07 -9.71
CA GLY A 104 -0.98 -0.78 -9.63
C GLY A 104 -0.94 -1.98 -10.58
N PRO A 105 -0.75 -1.78 -11.90
CA PRO A 105 -0.62 -2.87 -12.87
C PRO A 105 0.63 -3.74 -12.62
N ALA A 106 1.76 -3.13 -12.25
CA ALA A 106 2.99 -3.87 -11.95
C ALA A 106 2.81 -4.79 -10.74
N ALA A 107 2.20 -4.29 -9.65
CA ALA A 107 1.90 -5.06 -8.45
C ALA A 107 0.93 -6.21 -8.76
N THR A 108 -0.11 -5.97 -9.56
CA THR A 108 -1.07 -7.01 -9.96
C THR A 108 -0.38 -8.14 -10.73
N LYS A 109 0.47 -7.80 -11.71
CA LYS A 109 1.25 -8.79 -12.46
C LYS A 109 2.23 -9.52 -11.55
N TRP A 110 2.87 -8.81 -10.63
CA TRP A 110 3.80 -9.40 -9.68
C TRP A 110 3.15 -10.42 -8.74
N TYR A 111 1.98 -10.11 -8.19
CA TYR A 111 1.22 -11.07 -7.39
C TYR A 111 0.85 -12.32 -8.17
N ASN A 112 0.54 -12.20 -9.48
CA ASN A 112 0.33 -13.36 -10.33
C ASN A 112 1.59 -14.22 -10.50
N VAL A 113 2.78 -13.60 -10.57
CA VAL A 113 4.06 -14.32 -10.58
C VAL A 113 4.30 -15.02 -9.24
N LEU A 114 4.10 -14.34 -8.12
CA LEU A 114 4.26 -14.92 -6.78
C LEU A 114 3.31 -16.10 -6.54
N ASN A 115 2.08 -16.03 -7.04
CA ASN A 115 1.10 -17.10 -6.89
C ASN A 115 1.48 -18.39 -7.63
N ARG A 116 2.34 -18.30 -8.65
CA ARG A 116 2.90 -19.48 -9.35
C ARG A 116 3.95 -20.21 -8.52
N ILE A 117 4.52 -19.56 -7.50
CA ILE A 117 5.47 -20.19 -6.58
C ILE A 117 4.69 -21.05 -5.58
N GLN A 118 4.62 -22.34 -5.86
CA GLN A 118 3.94 -23.36 -5.05
C GLN A 118 4.94 -24.49 -4.78
N LEU A 119 5.50 -24.49 -3.57
CA LEU A 119 6.40 -25.53 -3.07
C LEU A 119 5.60 -26.58 -2.29
N SER A 120 6.20 -27.75 -2.08
CA SER A 120 5.54 -28.89 -1.42
C SER A 120 5.06 -28.64 0.02
N SER A 121 5.52 -27.56 0.66
CA SER A 121 5.02 -27.12 1.97
C SER A 121 4.40 -25.71 1.86
N PRO A 122 3.23 -25.47 2.47
CA PRO A 122 2.62 -24.14 2.53
C PRO A 122 3.54 -23.09 3.15
N ALA A 123 4.21 -23.43 4.25
CA ALA A 123 5.14 -22.52 4.93
C ALA A 123 6.34 -22.17 4.05
N ARG A 124 6.92 -23.16 3.34
CA ARG A 124 8.01 -22.92 2.39
C ARG A 124 7.56 -22.06 1.20
N SER A 125 6.35 -22.25 0.71
CA SER A 125 5.77 -21.42 -0.36
C SER A 125 5.62 -19.97 0.08
N VAL A 126 5.12 -19.73 1.30
CA VAL A 126 5.00 -18.37 1.86
C VAL A 126 6.36 -17.73 2.04
N ALA A 127 7.32 -18.43 2.63
CA ALA A 127 8.68 -17.93 2.82
C ALA A 127 9.37 -17.59 1.49
N ALA A 128 9.23 -18.46 0.47
CA ALA A 128 9.77 -18.21 -0.86
C ALA A 128 9.13 -16.99 -1.54
N ARG A 129 7.81 -16.81 -1.39
CA ARG A 129 7.12 -15.61 -1.92
C ARG A 129 7.59 -14.33 -1.25
N ILE A 130 7.75 -14.34 0.07
CA ILE A 130 8.27 -13.19 0.83
C ILE A 130 9.71 -12.88 0.39
N ALA A 131 10.56 -13.90 0.27
CA ALA A 131 11.93 -13.71 -0.19
C ALA A 131 11.98 -13.12 -1.61
N CYS A 132 11.21 -13.66 -2.56
CA CYS A 132 11.13 -13.11 -3.91
C CYS A 132 10.62 -11.65 -3.90
N ASP A 133 9.61 -11.34 -3.11
CA ASP A 133 9.09 -9.98 -3.01
C ASP A 133 10.14 -8.99 -2.49
N GLN A 134 10.85 -9.36 -1.41
CA GLN A 134 11.82 -8.48 -0.77
C GLN A 134 13.14 -8.33 -1.55
N PHE A 135 13.58 -9.38 -2.26
CA PHE A 135 14.87 -9.37 -2.96
C PHE A 135 14.77 -9.08 -4.47
N ILE A 136 13.58 -9.19 -5.06
CA ILE A 136 13.39 -8.93 -6.50
C ILE A 136 12.47 -7.73 -6.70
N PHE A 137 11.26 -7.77 -6.13
CA PHE A 137 10.27 -6.73 -6.41
C PHE A 137 10.57 -5.43 -5.69
N ALA A 138 10.86 -5.46 -4.39
CA ALA A 138 11.20 -4.25 -3.65
C ALA A 138 12.36 -3.44 -4.29
N PRO A 139 13.53 -4.04 -4.63
CA PRO A 139 14.62 -3.28 -5.26
C PRO A 139 14.28 -2.80 -6.68
N THR A 140 13.58 -3.62 -7.47
CA THR A 140 13.18 -3.26 -8.83
C THR A 140 12.14 -2.14 -8.81
N ASN A 141 11.15 -2.23 -7.94
CA ASN A 141 10.10 -1.22 -7.78
C ASN A 141 10.67 0.09 -7.24
N MET A 142 11.64 0.04 -6.31
CA MET A 142 12.34 1.24 -5.83
C MET A 142 13.10 1.95 -6.96
N ALA A 143 13.87 1.18 -7.76
CA ALA A 143 14.58 1.71 -8.90
C ALA A 143 13.63 2.30 -9.96
N LEU A 144 12.51 1.61 -10.23
CA LEU A 144 11.48 2.07 -11.15
C LEU A 144 10.84 3.37 -10.65
N PHE A 145 10.44 3.44 -9.38
CA PHE A 145 9.87 4.63 -8.75
C PHE A 145 10.79 5.84 -8.90
N LEU A 146 12.05 5.72 -8.46
CA LEU A 146 13.02 6.81 -8.53
C LEU A 146 13.33 7.22 -9.97
N SER A 147 13.41 6.25 -10.90
CA SER A 147 13.67 6.54 -12.31
C SER A 147 12.50 7.25 -12.98
N SER A 148 11.28 6.76 -12.77
CA SER A 148 10.06 7.35 -13.32
C SER A 148 9.85 8.76 -12.78
N MET A 149 10.12 9.00 -11.50
CA MET A 149 10.03 10.34 -10.92
C MET A 149 11.09 11.28 -11.46
N ALA A 150 12.33 10.83 -11.59
CA ALA A 150 13.38 11.63 -12.19
C ALA A 150 13.01 12.04 -13.63
N TYR A 151 12.45 11.12 -14.41
CA TYR A 151 11.97 11.37 -15.76
C TYR A 151 10.84 12.41 -15.80
N PHE A 152 9.82 12.29 -14.93
CA PHE A 152 8.73 13.26 -14.85
C PHE A 152 9.14 14.63 -14.29
N GLU A 153 10.27 14.70 -13.61
CA GLU A 153 10.89 15.94 -13.12
C GLU A 153 11.90 16.54 -14.10
N GLY A 154 12.24 15.83 -15.19
CA GLY A 154 13.27 16.25 -16.15
C GLY A 154 14.70 16.18 -15.61
N SER A 155 14.94 15.38 -14.57
CA SER A 155 16.27 15.17 -13.96
C SER A 155 16.87 13.83 -14.38
N ASP A 156 18.20 13.66 -14.25
CA ASP A 156 18.85 12.39 -14.63
C ASP A 156 18.44 11.24 -13.69
N PRO A 157 17.79 10.18 -14.20
CA PRO A 157 17.45 9.00 -13.41
C PRO A 157 18.66 8.34 -12.76
N LYS A 158 19.83 8.34 -13.42
CA LYS A 158 21.03 7.68 -12.88
C LYS A 158 21.53 8.36 -11.62
N GLU A 159 21.58 9.69 -11.61
CA GLU A 159 21.93 10.46 -10.41
C GLU A 159 20.92 10.25 -9.28
N ARG A 160 19.61 10.24 -9.61
CA ARG A 160 18.55 9.97 -8.62
C ARG A 160 18.73 8.60 -7.98
N LEU A 161 18.98 7.57 -8.78
CA LEU A 161 19.19 6.21 -8.29
C LEU A 161 20.42 6.11 -7.40
N LYS A 162 21.57 6.64 -7.86
CA LYS A 162 22.82 6.61 -7.08
C LYS A 162 22.64 7.20 -5.69
N ARG A 163 21.89 8.28 -5.59
CA ARG A 163 21.70 9.02 -4.34
C ARG A 163 20.61 8.44 -3.43
N ALA A 164 19.47 8.04 -3.98
CA ALA A 164 18.29 7.70 -3.19
C ALA A 164 18.03 6.19 -3.07
N TRP A 165 18.56 5.36 -3.97
CA TRP A 165 18.21 3.95 -4.01
C TRP A 165 18.76 3.19 -2.79
N ALA A 166 20.05 3.33 -2.48
CA ALA A 166 20.68 2.68 -1.32
C ALA A 166 20.02 3.06 0.02
N PRO A 167 19.86 4.36 0.39
CA PRO A 167 19.20 4.71 1.63
C PRO A 167 17.72 4.31 1.65
N GLY A 168 17.04 4.35 0.50
CA GLY A 168 15.68 3.82 0.35
C GLY A 168 15.59 2.33 0.66
N MET A 169 16.50 1.52 0.10
CA MET A 169 16.53 0.07 0.33
C MET A 169 16.88 -0.29 1.77
N VAL A 170 17.87 0.37 2.37
CA VAL A 170 18.22 0.17 3.78
C VAL A 170 17.01 0.44 4.67
N ASN A 171 16.36 1.60 4.51
CA ASN A 171 15.18 1.92 5.32
C ASN A 171 14.00 0.98 5.04
N ASN A 172 13.87 0.46 3.82
CA ASN A 172 12.86 -0.56 3.50
C ASN A 172 13.10 -1.84 4.31
N PHE A 173 14.34 -2.35 4.32
CA PHE A 173 14.71 -3.54 5.07
C PHE A 173 14.71 -3.34 6.59
N LEU A 174 14.87 -2.12 7.07
CA LEU A 174 14.68 -1.84 8.50
C LEU A 174 13.18 -1.78 8.82
N LEU A 175 12.39 -1.00 8.09
CA LEU A 175 11.00 -0.75 8.45
C LEU A 175 10.11 -2.01 8.32
N TRP A 176 10.13 -2.67 7.16
CA TRP A 176 9.11 -3.68 6.84
C TRP A 176 9.22 -4.96 7.65
N PRO A 177 10.40 -5.55 7.91
CA PRO A 177 10.51 -6.72 8.78
C PRO A 177 10.01 -6.47 10.19
N TRP A 178 10.31 -5.30 10.79
CA TRP A 178 9.81 -4.94 12.11
C TRP A 178 8.30 -4.75 12.12
N VAL A 179 7.76 -4.05 11.12
CA VAL A 179 6.31 -3.85 10.96
C VAL A 179 5.60 -5.19 10.80
N GLN A 180 6.12 -6.09 9.97
CA GLN A 180 5.54 -7.42 9.78
C GLN A 180 5.64 -8.28 11.04
N ALA A 181 6.75 -8.21 11.78
CA ALA A 181 6.89 -8.91 13.06
C ALA A 181 5.84 -8.47 14.08
N VAL A 182 5.64 -7.16 14.23
CA VAL A 182 4.59 -6.61 15.12
C VAL A 182 3.20 -7.01 14.63
N ASN A 183 2.97 -6.91 13.32
CA ASN A 183 1.68 -7.20 12.70
C ASN A 183 1.27 -8.68 12.88
N PHE A 184 2.20 -9.62 12.77
CA PHE A 184 1.90 -11.04 12.98
C PHE A 184 1.83 -11.44 14.46
N THR A 185 2.55 -10.75 15.34
CA THR A 185 2.61 -11.07 16.77
C THR A 185 1.42 -10.50 17.55
N TYR A 186 1.05 -9.24 17.29
CA TYR A 186 0.10 -8.50 18.15
C TYR A 186 -1.24 -8.20 17.48
N VAL A 187 -1.32 -8.23 16.14
CA VAL A 187 -2.50 -7.74 15.41
C VAL A 187 -3.39 -8.92 14.96
N PRO A 188 -4.70 -8.92 15.31
CA PRO A 188 -5.67 -9.88 14.82
C PRO A 188 -5.76 -9.87 13.29
N LEU A 189 -6.08 -11.01 12.68
CA LEU A 189 -6.05 -11.20 11.22
C LEU A 189 -6.84 -10.13 10.46
N GLU A 190 -7.96 -9.68 11.02
CA GLU A 190 -8.89 -8.72 10.44
C GLU A 190 -8.30 -7.30 10.37
N HIS A 191 -7.41 -6.95 11.29
CA HIS A 191 -6.83 -5.61 11.40
C HIS A 191 -5.45 -5.49 10.74
N ARG A 192 -4.81 -6.60 10.35
CA ARG A 192 -3.45 -6.61 9.78
C ARG A 192 -3.30 -5.75 8.54
N VAL A 193 -4.33 -5.73 7.68
CA VAL A 193 -4.33 -4.93 6.44
C VAL A 193 -4.41 -3.43 6.77
N LEU A 194 -5.17 -3.06 7.80
CA LEU A 194 -5.29 -1.65 8.23
C LEU A 194 -3.96 -1.12 8.75
N VAL A 195 -3.28 -1.88 9.61
CA VAL A 195 -1.96 -1.50 10.16
C VAL A 195 -0.94 -1.31 9.04
N VAL A 196 -0.88 -2.25 8.09
CA VAL A 196 0.03 -2.15 6.93
C VAL A 196 -0.28 -0.92 6.08
N ASN A 197 -1.56 -0.60 5.85
CA ASN A 197 -1.93 0.58 5.07
C ASN A 197 -1.57 1.89 5.78
N VAL A 198 -1.70 1.97 7.11
CA VAL A 198 -1.27 3.15 7.88
C VAL A 198 0.24 3.35 7.79
N VAL A 199 1.02 2.28 7.96
CA VAL A 199 2.48 2.34 7.78
C VAL A 199 2.85 2.69 6.33
N ALA A 200 2.11 2.15 5.35
CA ALA A 200 2.33 2.44 3.95
C ALA A 200 2.13 3.92 3.60
N LEU A 201 1.21 4.63 4.28
CA LEU A 201 1.08 6.09 4.14
C LEU A 201 2.36 6.81 4.59
N GLY A 202 2.91 6.42 5.75
CA GLY A 202 4.19 6.95 6.23
C GLY A 202 5.36 6.61 5.30
N TRP A 203 5.36 5.41 4.73
CA TRP A 203 6.36 5.00 3.73
C TRP A 203 6.27 5.83 2.45
N ASN A 204 5.07 6.07 1.92
CA ASN A 204 4.89 6.91 0.73
C ASN A 204 5.26 8.37 1.00
N CYS A 205 5.01 8.87 2.21
CA CYS A 205 5.50 10.17 2.67
C CYS A 205 7.04 10.20 2.66
N TYR A 206 7.69 9.19 3.21
CA TYR A 206 9.15 9.07 3.16
C TYR A 206 9.69 8.97 1.74
N LEU A 207 9.06 8.17 0.86
CA LEU A 207 9.45 8.06 -0.55
C LEU A 207 9.33 9.38 -1.28
N SER A 208 8.26 10.12 -1.03
CA SER A 208 8.06 11.46 -1.57
C SER A 208 9.17 12.41 -1.08
N TYR A 209 9.51 12.41 0.20
CA TYR A 209 10.61 13.21 0.77
C TYR A 209 11.99 12.82 0.21
N LEU A 210 12.24 11.52 0.08
CA LEU A 210 13.47 10.98 -0.49
C LEU A 210 13.61 11.42 -1.96
N ASN A 211 12.50 11.45 -2.68
CA ASN A 211 12.42 11.94 -4.05
C ASN A 211 12.70 13.45 -4.13
N SER A 212 12.07 14.31 -3.31
CA SER A 212 12.22 15.78 -3.43
C SER A 212 13.61 16.34 -3.14
N GLY A 213 14.50 15.58 -2.48
CA GLY A 213 15.80 16.11 -2.07
C GLY A 213 16.21 15.76 -0.63
N GLY A 214 15.36 15.05 0.11
CA GLY A 214 15.61 14.65 1.49
C GLY A 214 16.78 13.70 1.73
N GLY A 215 17.29 13.02 0.70
CA GLY A 215 18.51 12.20 0.81
C GLY A 215 19.79 12.99 1.12
N LYS A 216 19.80 14.34 1.06
CA LYS A 216 20.99 15.15 1.39
C LYS A 216 21.16 15.37 2.90
N SER A 217 20.09 15.32 3.68
CA SER A 217 20.09 15.67 5.11
C SER A 217 20.28 14.47 6.05
N VAL A 218 20.10 13.23 5.57
CA VAL A 218 20.33 12.02 6.37
C VAL A 218 21.83 11.67 6.44
N GLU A 219 22.58 11.90 5.37
CA GLU A 219 24.05 11.75 5.37
C GLU A 219 24.72 12.89 6.16
N ALA A 220 24.25 14.12 6.03
CA ALA A 220 24.78 15.28 6.78
C ALA A 220 24.56 15.24 8.30
N LYS A 221 23.80 14.26 8.82
CA LYS A 221 23.56 14.09 10.27
C LYS A 221 24.35 12.93 10.87
N LYS A 222 25.21 12.27 10.08
CA LYS A 222 26.03 11.13 10.49
C LYS A 222 27.52 11.46 10.61
N GLU A 223 27.90 12.69 10.28
CA GLU A 223 29.20 13.32 10.56
C GLU A 223 29.10 14.19 11.81
#